data_AF-A0A1A6GIJ2-F1
#
_entry.id   AF-A0A1A6GIJ2-F1
#
_cell.length_a   1.000
_cell.length_b   1.000
_cell.length_c   1.000
_cell.angle_alpha   90.00
_cell.angle_beta   90.00
_cell.angle_gamma   90.00
#
_symmetry.space_group_name_H-M   'P 1'
#
loop_
_entity.id
_entity.type
_entity.pdbx_description
1 polymer ?
#
loop_
_entity_poly.entity_id
_entity_poly.type
_entity_poly.pdbx_seq_one_letter_code
_entity_poly.pdbx_strand_id
1 'polypeptide(L)' 'MAYLLHAPLLLLTTLMVAVILNPVLGHTLEGGLEESSMQEEGAPEALEYAVNEYNENNNDLHLSRVVDVRRVQRQ' A
#
# COMPACT_ATOMS: atom_id res chain seq x y z
N MET A 1 26.29 -45.89 8.51
CA MET A 1 25.34 -45.26 7.55
C MET A 1 24.52 -44.12 8.19
N ALA A 2 25.07 -43.37 9.15
CA ALA A 2 24.37 -42.23 9.77
C ALA A 2 24.68 -40.89 9.08
N TYR A 3 25.90 -40.74 8.55
CA TYR A 3 26.38 -39.50 7.92
C TYR A 3 25.60 -39.04 6.68
N LEU A 4 24.98 -39.97 5.93
CA LEU A 4 24.18 -39.63 4.74
C LEU A 4 22.88 -38.88 5.08
N LEU A 5 22.38 -39.01 6.31
CA LEU A 5 21.17 -38.30 6.78
C LEU A 5 21.47 -36.89 7.29
N HIS A 6 22.74 -36.57 7.57
CA HIS A 6 23.11 -35.29 8.16
C HIS A 6 23.12 -34.18 7.10
N ALA A 7 23.55 -34.50 5.87
CA ALA A 7 23.53 -33.56 4.75
C ALA A 7 22.11 -33.05 4.39
N PRO A 8 21.08 -33.91 4.22
CA PRO A 8 19.72 -33.43 3.93
C PRO A 8 19.09 -32.69 5.11
N LEU A 9 19.42 -33.06 6.36
CA LEU A 9 18.96 -32.34 7.55
C LEU A 9 19.53 -30.92 7.63
N LEU A 10 20.83 -30.77 7.38
CA LEU A 10 21.47 -29.45 7.37
C LEU A 10 20.87 -28.58 6.25
N LEU A 11 20.67 -29.13 5.05
CA LEU A 11 20.05 -28.42 3.94
C LEU A 11 18.62 -27.97 4.24
N LEU A 12 17.83 -28.79 4.94
CA LEU A 12 16.48 -28.42 5.35
C LEU A 12 16.51 -27.29 6.40
N THR A 13 17.44 -27.34 7.35
CA THR A 13 17.57 -26.30 8.39
C THR A 13 18.00 -24.96 7.81
N THR A 14 18.92 -24.94 6.85
CA THR A 14 19.36 -23.70 6.18
C THR A 14 18.25 -23.11 5.33
N LEU A 15 17.45 -23.94 4.66
CA LEU A 15 16.28 -23.50 3.90
C LEU A 15 15.21 -22.87 4.80
N MET A 16 14.90 -23.49 5.95
CA MET A 16 13.98 -22.94 6.94
C MET A 16 14.43 -21.58 7.45
N VAL A 17 15.71 -21.43 7.81
CA VAL A 17 16.27 -20.16 8.28
C VAL A 17 16.22 -19.10 7.18
N ALA A 18 16.53 -19.46 5.93
CA ALA A 18 16.44 -18.54 4.79
C ALA A 18 15.00 -18.07 4.51
N VAL A 19 13.99 -18.91 4.75
CA VAL A 19 12.58 -18.53 4.59
C VAL A 19 12.13 -17.59 5.72
N ILE A 20 12.53 -17.85 6.96
CA ILE A 20 12.20 -16.99 8.11
C ILE A 20 12.84 -15.60 7.98
N LEU A 21 14.07 -15.55 7.44
CA LEU A 21 14.82 -14.30 7.25
C LEU A 21 14.48 -13.57 5.95
N ASN A 22 13.69 -14.18 5.06
CA ASN A 22 13.21 -13.51 3.85
C ASN A 22 11.88 -12.81 4.15
N PRO A 23 11.83 -11.46 4.19
CA PRO A 23 10.58 -10.72 4.33
C PRO A 23 9.69 -10.84 3.07
N VAL A 24 10.12 -11.57 2.04
CA VAL A 24 9.43 -11.72 0.75
C VAL A 24 8.04 -12.35 0.86
N LEU A 25 7.72 -13.07 1.95
CA LEU A 25 6.38 -13.64 2.18
C LEU A 25 5.48 -12.78 3.08
N GLY A 26 5.98 -11.68 3.65
CA GLY A 26 5.24 -10.86 4.60
C GLY A 26 5.15 -9.41 4.15
N HIS A 27 3.95 -9.02 3.70
CA HIS A 27 3.50 -7.63 3.62
C HIS A 27 4.02 -6.74 2.48
N THR A 28 3.61 -7.05 1.25
CA THR A 28 3.11 -5.99 0.38
C THR A 28 1.90 -6.49 -0.39
N LEU A 29 0.74 -6.54 0.29
CA LEU A 29 -0.54 -6.60 -0.40
C LEU A 29 -0.83 -5.18 -0.88
N GLU A 30 -0.23 -4.79 -2.00
CA GLU A 30 -0.65 -3.60 -2.76
C GLU A 30 -2.14 -3.78 -3.11
N GLY A 31 -3.01 -2.86 -2.69
CA GLY A 31 -4.47 -2.99 -2.79
C GLY A 31 -5.22 -3.01 -1.46
N GLY A 32 -4.53 -2.92 -0.32
CA GLY A 32 -5.15 -2.62 0.97
C GLY A 32 -5.36 -1.12 1.14
N LEU A 33 -6.55 -0.71 1.63
CA LEU A 33 -6.81 0.70 1.93
C LEU A 33 -5.94 1.16 3.12
N GLU A 34 -4.99 2.04 2.84
CA GLU A 34 -4.02 2.58 3.79
C GLU A 34 -4.38 4.02 4.15
N GLU A 35 -4.23 4.41 5.42
CA GLU A 35 -4.26 5.82 5.81
C GLU A 35 -3.10 6.57 5.16
N SER A 36 -3.38 7.76 4.67
CA SER A 36 -2.43 8.61 3.96
C SER A 36 -2.55 10.05 4.47
N SER A 37 -1.82 10.98 3.85
CA SER A 37 -1.85 12.40 4.19
C SER A 37 -1.99 13.28 2.94
N MET A 38 -2.42 14.53 3.12
CA MET A 38 -2.45 15.51 2.03
C MET A 38 -1.04 15.95 1.57
N GLN A 39 0.02 15.53 2.26
CA GLN A 39 1.40 15.83 1.87
C GLN A 39 1.99 14.74 0.98
N GLU A 40 1.32 13.59 0.88
CA GLU A 40 1.74 12.49 0.00
C GLU A 40 1.59 12.87 -1.46
N GLU A 41 2.50 12.35 -2.28
CA GLU A 41 2.50 12.56 -3.72
C GLU A 41 1.17 12.08 -4.33
N GLY A 42 0.55 12.91 -5.16
CA GLY A 42 -0.71 12.62 -5.83
C GLY A 42 -1.97 12.94 -5.03
N ALA A 43 -1.88 13.12 -3.70
CA ALA A 43 -3.05 13.47 -2.89
C ALA A 43 -3.59 14.90 -3.17
N PRO A 44 -2.74 15.94 -3.32
CA PRO A 44 -3.19 17.27 -3.75
C PRO A 44 -3.85 17.25 -5.13
N GLU A 45 -3.25 16.54 -6.09
CA GLU A 45 -3.73 16.45 -7.47
C GLU A 45 -5.06 15.69 -7.54
N ALA A 46 -5.20 14.62 -6.77
CA ALA A 46 -6.45 13.87 -6.67
C ALA A 46 -7.58 14.72 -6.08
N LEU A 47 -7.28 15.56 -5.08
CA LEU A 47 -8.26 16.50 -4.51
C LEU A 47 -8.68 17.55 -5.53
N GLU A 48 -7.72 18.16 -6.24
CA GLU A 48 -8.00 19.16 -7.27
C GLU A 48 -8.87 18.57 -8.39
N TYR A 49 -8.49 17.38 -8.88
CA TYR A 49 -9.27 16.65 -9.87
C TYR A 49 -10.71 16.40 -9.40
N ALA A 50 -10.89 15.88 -8.18
CA ALA A 50 -12.21 15.57 -7.64
C ALA A 50 -13.10 16.82 -7.50
N VAL A 51 -12.53 17.96 -7.11
CA VAL A 51 -13.28 19.23 -7.01
C VAL A 51 -13.67 19.77 -8.38
N ASN A 52 -12.78 19.65 -9.36
CA ASN A 52 -13.09 20.05 -10.73
C ASN A 52 -14.20 19.19 -11.32
N GLU A 53 -14.10 17.87 -11.23
CA GLU A 53 -15.16 16.94 -11.66
C GLU A 53 -16.49 17.19 -10.96
N TYR A 54 -16.47 17.50 -9.66
CA TYR A 54 -17.69 17.86 -8.94
C TYR A 54 -18.33 19.13 -9.50
N ASN A 55 -17.55 20.18 -9.72
CA ASN A 55 -18.05 21.45 -10.22
C ASN A 55 -18.51 21.38 -11.69
N GLU A 56 -17.84 20.59 -12.52
CA GLU A 56 -18.22 20.40 -13.93
C GLU A 56 -19.52 19.61 -14.06
N ASN A 57 -19.72 18.61 -13.20
CA ASN A 57 -20.90 17.75 -13.24
C ASN A 57 -22.09 18.28 -12.42
N ASN A 58 -21.89 19.36 -11.65
CA ASN A 58 -22.93 19.99 -10.85
C ASN A 58 -23.34 21.34 -11.44
N ASN A 59 -24.65 21.57 -11.60
CA ASN A 59 -25.17 22.77 -12.28
C ASN A 59 -25.43 23.93 -11.31
N ASP A 60 -24.55 24.10 -10.33
CA ASP A 60 -24.66 25.21 -9.38
C ASP A 60 -24.21 26.52 -10.03
N LEU A 61 -24.83 27.62 -9.63
CA LEU A 61 -24.47 28.96 -10.12
C LEU A 61 -23.03 29.36 -9.75
N HIS A 62 -22.46 28.72 -8.73
CA HIS A 62 -21.16 29.05 -8.18
C HIS A 62 -20.29 27.80 -8.04
N LEU A 63 -18.99 27.98 -8.22
CA LEU A 63 -18.01 26.93 -7.99
C LEU A 63 -17.83 26.68 -6.50
N SER A 64 -17.89 25.41 -6.13
CA SER A 64 -17.59 24.95 -4.79
C SER A 64 -16.08 24.79 -4.60
N ARG A 65 -15.62 24.97 -3.36
CA ARG A 65 -14.23 24.75 -2.95
C ARG A 65 -14.16 23.87 -1.71
N VAL A 66 -13.11 23.08 -1.59
CA VAL A 66 -12.81 22.32 -0.37
C VAL A 66 -12.30 23.29 0.70
N VAL A 67 -12.86 23.17 1.90
CA VAL A 67 -12.49 23.98 3.08
C VAL A 67 -11.57 23.20 4.02
N ASP A 68 -11.81 21.90 4.16
CA ASP A 68 -11.04 21.02 5.06
C ASP A 68 -11.07 19.58 4.55
N VAL A 69 -9.95 18.86 4.69
CA VAL A 69 -9.82 17.44 4.33
C VAL A 69 -9.78 16.63 5.61
N ARG A 70 -10.81 15.81 5.83
CA ARG A 70 -10.96 15.04 7.08
C ARG A 70 -10.15 13.75 7.12
N ARG A 71 -9.95 13.12 5.98
CA ARG A 71 -9.28 11.82 5.86
C ARG A 71 -8.68 11.68 4.47
N VAL A 72 -7.51 11.07 4.39
CA VAL A 72 -6.86 10.74 3.11
C VAL A 72 -6.50 9.27 3.18
N GLN A 73 -6.85 8.52 2.14
CA GLN A 73 -6.56 7.09 2.07
C GLN A 73 -6.13 6.74 0.66
N ARG A 74 -5.27 5.72 0.54
CA ARG A 74 -4.75 5.22 -0.73
C ARG A 74 -4.83 3.70 -0.77
N GLN A 75 -4.66 3.10 -1.95
CA GLN A 75 -4.65 1.65 -2.16
C GLN A 75 -3.49 1.26 -3.06
#